data_AF-A0A960F0Y6-F1
#
_entry.id   AF-A0A960F0Y6-F1
#
_cell.length_a   1.000
_cell.length_b   1.000
_cell.length_c   1.000
_cell.angle_alpha   90.00
_cell.angle_beta   90.00
_cell.angle_gamma   90.00
#
_symmetry.space_group_name_H-M   'P 1'
#
loop_
_entity.id
_entity.type
_entity.pdbx_description
1 polymer ?
#
loop_
_entity_poly.entity_id
_entity_poly.type
_entity_poly.pdbx_seq_one_letter_code
_entity_poly.pdbx_strand_id
1 'polypeptide(L)'
;MLILGLLGAVLVVSPPEPADTPGLTEARCESQATWIGTLVDGDTGEAVPGAQVELRPWTGARAIYARSDDSGQVRVEGLCSGGKLRVRVRVREHAPAEELIDLAGSQVETTLYLEPLHDHHSERVIVVHDDSNPTMGSSVHIAGAELAKTRGLGLADAISGVSGVSTMRGIAGGMGKPVIRGQVGRRNLIVFDGVRHE
;
A
#
# COMPACT_ATOMS: atom_id res chain seq x y z
N MET A 1 64.37 -12.90 -64.83
CA MET A 1 63.94 -13.68 -63.65
C MET A 1 64.57 -13.03 -62.42
N LEU A 2 63.81 -12.82 -61.33
CA LEU A 2 64.09 -12.09 -60.06
C LEU A 2 64.11 -10.55 -60.16
N ILE A 3 62.99 -9.84 -59.91
CA ILE A 3 62.31 -9.46 -58.64
C ILE A 3 63.01 -8.28 -57.93
N LEU A 4 62.48 -7.07 -58.17
CA LEU A 4 62.80 -5.81 -57.51
C LEU A 4 61.71 -5.55 -56.43
N GLY A 5 62.06 -5.65 -55.15
CA GLY A 5 61.14 -5.42 -54.03
C GLY A 5 61.14 -3.95 -53.59
N LEU A 6 60.02 -3.25 -53.80
CA LEU A 6 59.75 -1.96 -53.17
C LEU A 6 59.31 -2.17 -51.72
N LEU A 7 60.06 -1.61 -50.76
CA LEU A 7 59.61 -1.45 -49.37
C LEU A 7 58.74 -0.19 -49.28
N GLY A 8 57.43 -0.36 -49.07
CA GLY A 8 56.51 0.72 -48.70
C GLY A 8 56.54 0.93 -47.18
N ALA A 9 56.92 2.12 -46.73
CA ALA A 9 56.79 2.52 -45.34
C ALA A 9 55.34 2.93 -45.06
N VAL A 10 54.65 2.19 -44.20
CA VAL A 10 53.32 2.53 -43.69
C VAL A 10 53.51 3.45 -42.48
N LEU A 11 53.15 4.73 -42.62
CA LEU A 11 53.00 5.65 -41.50
C LEU A 11 51.73 5.25 -40.72
N VAL A 12 51.90 4.68 -39.53
CA VAL A 12 50.79 4.47 -38.59
C VAL A 12 50.54 5.80 -37.88
N VAL A 13 49.48 6.51 -38.27
CA VAL A 13 48.96 7.66 -37.53
C VAL A 13 48.15 7.12 -36.35
N SER A 14 48.64 7.36 -35.13
CA SER A 14 47.90 7.05 -33.91
C SER A 14 46.68 7.98 -33.79
N PRO A 15 45.50 7.50 -33.37
CA PRO A 15 44.35 8.37 -33.13
C PRO A 15 44.61 9.31 -31.94
N PRO A 16 44.02 10.53 -31.94
CA PRO A 16 44.15 11.45 -30.82
C PRO A 16 43.51 10.87 -29.54
N GLU A 17 44.22 11.02 -28.43
CA GLU A 17 43.75 10.76 -27.06
C GLU A 17 42.35 11.35 -26.83
N PRO A 18 41.39 10.62 -26.23
CA PRO A 18 40.12 11.21 -25.87
C PRO A 18 40.36 12.30 -24.82
N ALA A 19 39.92 13.51 -25.16
CA ALA A 19 39.93 14.66 -24.28
C ALA A 19 39.32 14.30 -22.92
N ASP A 20 40.07 14.62 -21.88
CA ASP A 20 39.65 14.57 -20.48
C ASP A 20 38.28 15.26 -20.36
N THR A 21 37.24 14.46 -20.15
CA THR A 21 35.88 14.96 -19.97
C THR A 21 35.89 15.64 -18.61
N PRO A 22 35.58 16.95 -18.49
CA PRO A 22 35.48 17.57 -17.18
C PRO A 22 34.39 16.83 -16.40
N GLY A 23 34.85 16.06 -15.40
CA GLY A 23 33.98 15.34 -14.49
C GLY A 23 32.95 16.30 -13.93
N LEU A 24 31.68 15.90 -14.02
CA LEU A 24 30.57 16.60 -13.39
C LEU A 24 30.96 16.85 -11.93
N THR A 25 31.18 18.11 -11.59
CA THR A 25 31.60 18.53 -10.25
C THR A 25 30.54 18.06 -9.27
N GLU A 26 30.84 16.98 -8.53
CA GLU A 26 29.99 16.52 -7.43
C GLU A 26 29.80 17.70 -6.48
N ALA A 27 28.56 17.98 -6.09
CA ALA A 27 28.27 19.01 -5.10
C ALA A 27 28.98 18.63 -3.80
N ARG A 28 30.14 19.24 -3.53
CA ARG A 28 30.92 19.01 -2.32
C ARG A 28 30.26 19.78 -1.18
N CYS A 29 29.63 19.04 -0.28
CA CYS A 29 29.04 19.59 0.94
C CYS A 29 30.03 19.46 2.10
N GLU A 30 30.04 20.44 3.01
CA GLU A 30 30.93 20.45 4.18
C GLU A 30 30.65 19.27 5.12
N SER A 31 29.38 18.83 5.19
CA SER A 31 28.96 17.70 6.01
C SER A 31 27.81 16.92 5.37
N GLN A 32 27.87 15.59 5.49
CA GLN A 32 26.89 14.66 4.97
C GLN A 32 25.81 14.30 6.01
N ALA A 33 24.63 13.98 5.52
CA ALA A 33 23.47 13.51 6.26
C ALA A 33 22.92 12.22 5.65
N THR A 34 22.31 11.41 6.50
CA THR A 34 21.47 10.28 6.12
C THR A 34 20.02 10.62 6.43
N TRP A 35 19.13 10.39 5.48
CA TRP A 35 17.70 10.43 5.72
C TRP A 35 17.14 9.01 5.77
N ILE A 36 16.31 8.73 6.78
CA ILE A 36 15.58 7.46 6.94
C ILE A 36 14.09 7.78 6.99
N GLY A 37 13.36 7.38 5.96
CA GLY A 37 11.92 7.49 5.90
C GLY A 37 11.25 6.16 6.25
N THR A 38 10.23 6.19 7.09
CA THR A 38 9.31 5.06 7.29
C THR A 38 7.97 5.42 6.69
N LEU A 39 7.52 4.66 5.68
CA LEU A 39 6.26 4.88 5.00
C LEU A 39 5.20 3.97 5.60
N VAL A 40 4.13 4.57 6.12
CA VAL A 40 3.03 3.85 6.75
C VAL A 40 1.70 4.26 6.15
N ASP A 41 0.78 3.31 6.11
CA ASP A 41 -0.60 3.53 5.72
C ASP A 41 -1.30 4.37 6.81
N GLY A 42 -1.94 5.46 6.41
CA GLY A 42 -2.54 6.43 7.31
C GLY A 42 -3.66 5.86 8.19
N ASP A 43 -4.36 4.83 7.71
CA ASP A 43 -5.54 4.27 8.37
C ASP A 43 -5.19 3.06 9.24
N THR A 44 -4.35 2.16 8.71
CA THR A 44 -4.01 0.89 9.35
C THR A 44 -2.73 0.96 10.18
N GLY A 45 -1.84 1.93 9.89
CA GLY A 45 -0.50 2.00 10.45
C GLY A 45 0.45 0.91 9.91
N GLU A 46 0.03 0.13 8.92
CA GLU A 46 0.86 -0.91 8.31
C GLU A 46 1.95 -0.30 7.42
N ALA A 47 3.07 -1.00 7.27
CA ALA A 47 4.15 -0.58 6.40
C ALA A 47 3.71 -0.56 4.94
N VAL A 48 4.14 0.45 4.18
CA VAL A 48 3.85 0.56 2.74
C VAL A 48 5.10 0.20 1.92
N PRO A 49 5.22 -1.06 1.46
CA PRO A 49 6.36 -1.51 0.67
C PRO A 49 6.25 -1.06 -0.79
N GLY A 50 7.41 -0.94 -1.44
CA GLY A 50 7.49 -0.73 -2.88
C GLY A 50 7.09 0.67 -3.37
N ALA A 51 6.83 1.62 -2.48
CA ALA A 51 6.49 3.00 -2.85
C ALA A 51 7.70 3.71 -3.46
N GLN A 52 7.47 4.49 -4.52
CA GLN A 52 8.53 5.28 -5.16
C GLN A 52 8.71 6.59 -4.41
N VAL A 53 9.94 6.86 -3.99
CA VAL A 53 10.32 8.08 -3.27
C VAL A 53 11.24 8.91 -4.15
N GLU A 54 10.85 10.15 -4.41
CA GLU A 54 11.65 11.16 -5.07
C GLU A 54 12.13 12.18 -4.03
N LEU A 55 13.44 12.32 -3.88
CA LEU A 55 14.06 13.27 -2.97
C LEU A 55 14.71 14.38 -3.79
N ARG A 56 14.26 15.62 -3.58
CA ARG A 56 14.81 16.82 -4.23
C ARG A 56 15.48 17.71 -3.21
N PRO A 57 16.83 17.74 -3.17
CA PRO A 57 17.55 18.70 -2.36
C PRO A 57 17.25 20.13 -2.80
N TRP A 58 17.09 21.05 -1.86
CA TRP A 58 16.88 22.47 -2.17
C TRP A 58 18.10 23.14 -2.81
N THR A 59 19.29 22.53 -2.65
CA THR A 59 20.57 23.00 -3.20
C THR A 59 20.63 22.95 -4.74
N GLY A 60 19.59 22.49 -5.42
CA GLY A 60 19.57 22.34 -6.88
C GLY A 60 20.30 21.10 -7.39
N ALA A 61 20.77 20.24 -6.47
CA ALA A 61 21.33 18.94 -6.82
C ALA A 61 20.29 18.05 -7.52
N ARG A 62 20.78 17.04 -8.25
CA ARG A 62 19.92 16.10 -8.98
C ARG A 62 18.96 15.39 -8.01
N ALA A 63 17.73 15.18 -8.46
CA ALA A 63 16.77 14.37 -7.74
C ALA A 63 17.29 12.94 -7.56
N ILE A 64 17.11 12.40 -6.35
CA ILE A 64 17.44 11.02 -5.99
C ILE A 64 16.12 10.24 -5.98
N TYR A 65 16.16 9.00 -6.48
CA TYR A 65 15.00 8.12 -6.48
C TYR A 65 15.33 6.87 -5.66
N ALA A 66 14.42 6.51 -4.77
CA ALA A 66 14.50 5.32 -3.95
C ALA A 66 13.14 4.60 -3.93
N ARG A 67 13.12 3.41 -3.33
CA ARG A 67 11.91 2.62 -3.14
C ARG A 67 11.87 2.12 -1.70
N SER A 68 10.70 2.09 -1.07
CA SER A 68 10.56 1.46 0.24
C SER A 68 10.72 -0.05 0.16
N ASP A 69 11.37 -0.61 1.18
CA ASP A 69 11.51 -2.04 1.38
C ASP A 69 10.24 -2.69 1.97
N ASP A 70 10.31 -3.99 2.27
CA ASP A 70 9.19 -4.76 2.83
C ASP A 70 8.73 -4.26 4.22
N SER A 71 9.58 -3.51 4.92
CA SER A 71 9.25 -2.87 6.20
C SER A 71 8.78 -1.42 6.03
N GLY A 72 8.58 -0.96 4.79
CA GLY A 72 8.19 0.41 4.48
C GLY A 72 9.32 1.42 4.62
N GLN A 73 10.56 0.96 4.84
CA GLN A 73 11.69 1.84 5.13
C GLN A 73 12.43 2.26 3.86
N VAL A 74 12.96 3.49 3.87
CA VAL A 74 13.81 4.06 2.83
C VAL A 74 15.01 4.72 3.48
N ARG A 75 16.21 4.35 3.08
CA ARG A 75 17.46 4.95 3.57
C ARG A 75 18.21 5.60 2.42
N VAL A 76 18.53 6.89 2.57
CA VAL A 76 19.30 7.66 1.59
C VAL A 76 20.46 8.35 2.29
N GLU A 77 21.68 7.99 1.91
CA GLU A 77 22.92 8.51 2.46
C GLU A 77 23.55 9.56 1.53
N GLY A 78 24.55 10.29 2.03
CA GLY A 78 25.31 11.25 1.23
C GLY A 78 24.54 12.53 0.90
N LEU A 79 23.47 12.85 1.63
CA LEU A 79 22.73 14.10 1.49
C LEU A 79 23.54 15.24 2.12
N CYS A 80 23.34 16.47 1.65
CA CYS A 80 23.99 17.62 2.26
C CYS A 80 23.21 18.06 3.51
N SER A 81 23.87 17.99 4.66
CA SER A 81 23.29 18.48 5.92
C SER A 81 23.09 20.00 5.92
N GLY A 82 22.20 20.49 6.79
CA GLY A 82 21.90 21.93 6.94
C GLY A 82 20.97 22.51 5.88
N GLY A 83 20.55 21.71 4.90
CA GLY A 83 19.58 22.11 3.86
C GLY A 83 18.17 21.58 4.09
N LYS A 84 17.26 21.95 3.18
CA LYS A 84 15.91 21.38 3.09
C LYS A 84 15.85 20.30 2.01
N LEU A 85 15.06 19.26 2.26
CA LEU A 85 14.81 18.15 1.36
C LEU A 85 13.32 18.04 1.08
N ARG A 86 12.92 18.17 -0.18
CA ARG A 86 11.54 17.87 -0.58
C ARG A 86 11.43 16.39 -0.91
N VAL A 87 10.62 15.67 -0.15
CA VAL A 87 10.36 14.25 -0.35
C VAL A 87 8.96 14.11 -0.95
N ARG A 88 8.85 13.44 -2.10
CA ARG A 88 7.59 13.12 -2.74
C ARG A 88 7.45 11.61 -2.86
N VAL A 89 6.33 11.07 -2.39
CA VAL A 89 6.05 9.65 -2.36
C VAL A 89 4.89 9.33 -3.30
N ARG A 90 5.02 8.24 -4.07
CA ARG A 90 3.97 7.73 -4.96
C ARG A 90 3.88 6.21 -4.87
N VAL A 91 2.66 5.72 -4.73
CA VAL A 91 2.28 4.30 -4.80
C VAL A 91 0.85 4.22 -5.33
N ARG A 92 0.45 3.08 -5.92
CA ARG A 92 -0.81 2.99 -6.69
C ARG A 92 -2.07 3.19 -5.83
N GLU A 93 -2.04 2.71 -4.59
CA GLU A 93 -3.22 2.65 -3.71
C GLU A 93 -3.31 3.78 -2.68
N HIS A 94 -2.40 4.77 -2.76
CA HIS A 94 -2.37 5.92 -1.85
C HIS A 94 -2.26 7.24 -2.61
N ALA A 95 -2.81 8.29 -2.02
CA ALA A 95 -2.65 9.64 -2.51
C ALA A 95 -1.16 10.02 -2.48
N PRO A 96 -0.69 10.81 -3.46
CA PRO A 96 0.70 11.26 -3.47
C PRO A 96 0.95 12.17 -2.26
N ALA A 97 1.95 11.83 -1.46
CA ALA A 97 2.39 12.65 -0.33
C ALA A 97 3.61 13.49 -0.71
N GLU A 98 3.70 14.70 -0.16
CA GLU A 98 4.86 15.58 -0.30
C GLU A 98 5.16 16.25 1.03
N GLU A 99 6.40 16.13 1.48
CA GLU A 99 6.87 16.72 2.74
C GLU A 99 8.18 17.47 2.53
N LEU A 100 8.37 18.54 3.30
CA LEU A 100 9.61 19.31 3.34
C LEU A 100 10.34 19.00 4.65
N ILE A 101 11.48 18.35 4.55
CA ILE A 101 12.26 17.84 5.68
C ILE A 101 13.49 18.72 5.87
N ASP A 102 13.74 19.16 7.09
CA ASP A 102 14.96 19.87 7.46
C ASP A 102 16.06 18.86 7.82
N LEU A 103 17.17 18.86 7.08
CA LEU A 103 18.31 17.98 7.29
C LEU A 103 19.22 18.51 8.41
N ALA A 104 18.64 18.70 9.60
CA ALA A 104 19.33 19.21 10.78
C ALA A 104 20.13 18.09 11.47
N GLY A 105 21.33 17.78 10.94
CA GLY A 105 22.27 16.84 11.54
C GLY A 105 22.79 15.78 10.57
N SER A 106 23.46 14.76 11.10
CA SER A 106 24.04 13.66 10.34
C SER A 106 23.04 12.53 10.03
N GLN A 107 21.95 12.43 10.79
CA GLN A 107 20.88 11.45 10.58
C GLN A 107 19.54 12.11 10.92
N VAL A 108 18.57 11.98 10.01
CA VAL A 108 17.21 12.49 10.18
C VAL A 108 16.23 11.38 9.87
N GLU A 109 15.33 11.11 10.81
CA GLU A 109 14.31 10.08 10.69
C GLU A 109 12.93 10.74 10.56
N THR A 110 12.09 10.21 9.68
CA THR A 110 10.76 10.76 9.41
C THR A 110 9.77 9.63 9.16
N THR A 111 8.58 9.73 9.74
CA THR A 111 7.47 8.83 9.42
C THR A 111 6.48 9.58 8.53
N LEU A 112 6.23 9.02 7.35
CA LEU A 112 5.31 9.57 6.34
C LEU A 112 4.05 8.71 6.33
N TYR A 113 2.93 9.31 6.71
CA TYR A 113 1.60 8.69 6.65
C TYR A 113 1.00 8.94 5.27
N LEU A 114 0.68 7.87 4.56
CA LEU A 114 0.10 7.91 3.22
C LEU A 114 -1.41 7.71 3.32
N GLU A 115 -2.17 8.66 2.77
CA GLU A 115 -3.63 8.58 2.70
C GLU A 115 -4.04 7.50 1.69
N PRO A 116 -4.78 6.44 2.09
CA PRO A 116 -5.29 5.44 1.15
C PRO A 116 -6.28 6.06 0.16
N LEU A 117 -6.28 5.62 -1.10
CA LEU A 117 -7.25 6.06 -2.12
C LEU A 117 -8.57 5.28 -2.10
N HIS A 118 -8.66 4.25 -1.26
CA HIS A 118 -9.87 3.49 -1.07
C HIS A 118 -10.68 4.09 0.06
N ASP A 119 -11.98 4.31 -0.17
CA ASP A 119 -12.91 4.50 0.93
C ASP A 119 -12.91 3.23 1.77
N HIS A 120 -12.19 3.26 2.89
CA HIS A 120 -12.37 2.28 3.94
C HIS A 120 -13.81 2.46 4.46
N HIS A 121 -14.74 1.70 3.89
CA HIS A 121 -15.95 1.31 4.59
C HIS A 121 -15.49 0.60 5.86
N SER A 122 -15.30 1.41 6.90
CA SER A 122 -14.88 1.02 8.23
C SER A 122 -16.02 0.24 8.88
N GLU A 123 -16.16 -1.03 8.51
CA GLU A 123 -16.88 -1.99 9.30
C GLU A 123 -15.89 -3.10 9.68
N ARG A 124 -14.98 -2.76 10.61
CA ARG A 124 -14.40 -3.77 11.48
C ARG A 124 -15.55 -4.33 12.33
N VAL A 125 -16.25 -5.34 11.83
CA VAL A 125 -17.21 -6.11 12.63
C VAL A 125 -16.39 -7.05 13.52
N ILE A 126 -16.10 -6.60 14.73
CA ILE A 126 -15.58 -7.50 15.78
C ILE A 126 -16.78 -8.29 16.28
N VAL A 127 -16.94 -9.53 15.80
CA VAL A 127 -17.89 -10.47 16.40
C VAL A 127 -17.27 -10.99 17.69
N VAL A 128 -17.59 -10.34 18.80
CA VAL A 128 -17.32 -10.90 20.13
C VAL A 128 -18.42 -11.92 20.41
N HIS A 129 -18.09 -13.20 20.36
CA HIS A 129 -18.95 -14.24 20.90
C HIS A 129 -18.84 -14.19 22.42
N ASP A 130 -19.77 -13.48 23.05
CA ASP A 130 -20.00 -13.55 24.49
C ASP A 130 -21.28 -14.35 24.71
N ASP A 131 -21.19 -15.44 25.49
CA ASP A 131 -22.35 -16.23 25.91
C ASP A 131 -23.18 -15.50 26.98
N SER A 132 -22.79 -14.29 27.37
CA SER A 132 -23.56 -13.44 28.27
C SER A 132 -24.74 -12.79 27.55
N ASN A 133 -25.89 -12.77 28.24
CA ASN A 133 -27.16 -12.25 27.70
C ASN A 133 -27.00 -10.77 27.25
N PRO A 134 -27.07 -10.47 25.94
CA PRO A 134 -26.82 -9.13 25.44
C PRO A 134 -27.94 -8.20 25.87
N THR A 135 -27.60 -7.25 26.73
CA THR A 135 -28.52 -6.24 27.22
C THR A 135 -28.52 -5.08 26.24
N MET A 136 -29.69 -4.81 25.62
CA MET A 136 -29.97 -3.70 24.68
C MET A 136 -29.41 -3.82 23.25
N GLY A 137 -29.59 -4.99 22.64
CA GLY A 137 -29.56 -5.18 21.20
C GLY A 137 -30.02 -6.60 20.93
N SER A 138 -31.19 -6.80 20.31
CA SER A 138 -31.74 -8.15 20.11
C SER A 138 -30.85 -8.97 19.17
N SER A 139 -29.85 -9.68 19.70
CA SER A 139 -29.12 -10.71 18.99
C SER A 139 -29.72 -12.07 19.33
N VAL A 140 -29.94 -12.89 18.31
CA VAL A 140 -30.42 -14.26 18.47
C VAL A 140 -29.33 -15.20 17.98
N HIS A 141 -28.94 -16.14 18.83
CA HIS A 141 -27.94 -17.16 18.52
C HIS A 141 -28.65 -18.50 18.35
N ILE A 142 -28.36 -19.20 17.24
CA ILE A 142 -28.92 -20.52 16.92
C ILE A 142 -27.76 -21.53 16.96
N ALA A 143 -27.81 -22.48 17.89
CA ALA A 143 -26.75 -23.47 18.10
C ALA A 143 -27.31 -24.87 18.38
N GLY A 144 -26.43 -25.88 18.37
CA GLY A 144 -26.74 -27.23 18.81
C GLY A 144 -27.95 -27.87 18.11
N ALA A 145 -28.92 -28.32 18.90
CA ALA A 145 -30.11 -29.00 18.39
C ALA A 145 -31.02 -28.09 17.55
N GLU A 146 -31.01 -26.77 17.79
CA GLU A 146 -31.80 -25.82 17.00
C GLU A 146 -31.19 -25.60 15.62
N LEU A 147 -29.87 -25.45 15.55
CA LEU A 147 -29.13 -25.45 14.28
C LEU A 147 -29.25 -26.78 13.53
N ALA A 148 -29.30 -27.90 14.25
CA ALA A 148 -29.48 -29.21 13.62
C ALA A 148 -30.83 -29.34 12.89
N LYS A 149 -31.87 -28.65 13.37
CA LYS A 149 -33.20 -28.63 12.73
C LYS A 149 -33.23 -27.85 11.42
N THR A 150 -32.26 -26.96 11.20
CA THR A 150 -32.20 -26.13 9.99
C THR A 150 -31.37 -26.76 8.87
N ARG A 151 -30.84 -27.98 9.06
CA ARG A 151 -30.06 -28.67 8.04
C ARG A 151 -30.85 -28.89 6.75
N GLY A 152 -30.19 -28.65 5.62
CA GLY A 152 -30.79 -28.79 4.30
C GLY A 152 -31.72 -27.64 3.90
N LEU A 153 -31.97 -26.68 4.79
CA LEU A 153 -32.68 -25.44 4.46
C LEU A 153 -31.72 -24.41 3.88
N GLY A 154 -32.24 -23.51 3.03
CA GLY A 154 -31.52 -22.29 2.67
C GLY A 154 -31.43 -21.33 3.85
N LEU A 155 -30.46 -20.41 3.83
CA LEU A 155 -30.20 -19.47 4.93
C LEU A 155 -31.47 -18.74 5.40
N ALA A 156 -32.26 -18.17 4.47
CA ALA A 156 -33.49 -17.45 4.82
C ALA A 156 -34.50 -18.32 5.57
N ASP A 157 -34.62 -19.59 5.19
CA ASP A 157 -35.54 -20.55 5.80
C ASP A 157 -35.01 -20.98 7.17
N ALA A 158 -33.70 -21.18 7.29
CA ALA A 158 -33.03 -21.52 8.54
C ALA A 158 -33.25 -20.45 9.63
N ILE A 159 -33.23 -19.17 9.27
CA ILE A 159 -33.40 -18.06 10.24
C ILE A 159 -34.82 -17.49 10.30
N SER A 160 -35.78 -18.10 9.61
CA SER A 160 -37.18 -17.62 9.58
C SER A 160 -37.89 -17.69 10.93
N GLY A 161 -37.41 -18.53 11.85
CA GLY A 161 -37.91 -18.63 13.23
C GLY A 161 -37.46 -17.48 14.14
N VAL A 162 -36.51 -16.65 13.69
CA VAL A 162 -36.04 -15.49 14.45
C VAL A 162 -37.09 -14.38 14.41
N SER A 163 -37.41 -13.81 15.57
CA SER A 163 -38.40 -12.73 15.67
C SER A 163 -38.05 -11.54 14.78
N GLY A 164 -39.02 -11.11 13.97
CA GLY A 164 -38.84 -10.01 13.02
C GLY A 164 -38.12 -10.39 11.73
N VAL A 165 -37.84 -11.67 11.48
CA VAL A 165 -37.35 -12.17 10.20
C VAL A 165 -38.49 -12.84 9.44
N SER A 166 -38.65 -12.49 8.16
CA SER A 166 -39.56 -13.18 7.25
C SER A 166 -38.84 -13.57 5.96
N THR A 167 -39.39 -14.54 5.22
CA THR A 167 -38.78 -15.02 3.98
C THR A 167 -39.55 -14.48 2.79
N MET A 168 -38.87 -13.78 1.88
CA MET A 168 -39.40 -13.38 0.59
C MET A 168 -38.98 -14.41 -0.46
N ARG A 169 -39.95 -15.05 -1.10
CA ARG A 169 -39.70 -15.95 -2.24
C ARG A 169 -40.07 -15.24 -3.54
N GLY A 170 -39.17 -15.33 -4.53
CA GLY A 170 -39.46 -14.86 -5.88
C GLY A 170 -40.39 -15.83 -6.61
N ILE A 171 -41.06 -15.32 -7.66
CA ILE A 171 -42.02 -16.06 -8.49
C ILE A 171 -41.38 -17.27 -9.21
N ALA A 172 -40.04 -17.27 -9.33
CA ALA A 172 -39.25 -18.30 -10.01
C ALA A 172 -38.79 -19.47 -9.09
N GLY A 173 -39.35 -19.63 -7.89
CA GLY A 173 -39.17 -20.85 -7.09
C GLY A 173 -37.76 -21.14 -6.55
N GLY A 174 -36.89 -20.13 -6.46
CA GLY A 174 -35.50 -20.25 -5.97
C GLY A 174 -35.34 -20.08 -4.46
N MET A 175 -34.07 -20.01 -4.01
CA MET A 175 -33.70 -19.70 -2.61
C MET A 175 -34.39 -18.42 -2.12
N GLY A 176 -35.01 -18.49 -0.95
CA GLY A 176 -35.67 -17.34 -0.33
C GLY A 176 -34.67 -16.28 0.13
N LYS A 177 -35.10 -15.02 0.13
CA LYS A 177 -34.34 -13.89 0.71
C LYS A 177 -34.89 -13.58 2.10
N PRO A 178 -34.03 -13.44 3.13
CA PRO A 178 -34.50 -13.01 4.44
C PRO A 178 -34.82 -11.51 4.41
N VAL A 179 -35.94 -11.12 5.01
CA VAL A 179 -36.38 -9.74 5.20
C VAL A 179 -36.41 -9.48 6.69
N ILE A 180 -35.53 -8.61 7.16
CA ILE A 180 -35.40 -8.28 8.58
C ILE A 180 -36.20 -7.01 8.85
N ARG A 181 -37.14 -7.08 9.80
CA ARG A 181 -38.01 -5.97 10.23
C ARG A 181 -38.71 -5.25 9.07
N GLY A 182 -39.15 -6.01 8.06
CA GLY A 182 -39.87 -5.49 6.90
C GLY A 182 -39.02 -4.69 5.90
N GLN A 183 -37.69 -4.70 6.01
CA GLN A 183 -36.80 -3.99 5.08
C GLN A 183 -36.66 -4.72 3.74
N VAL A 184 -37.69 -4.60 2.89
CA VAL A 184 -37.70 -5.18 1.54
C VAL A 184 -36.79 -4.39 0.59
N GLY A 185 -36.04 -5.08 -0.27
CA GLY A 185 -35.18 -4.46 -1.29
C GLY A 185 -33.81 -4.01 -0.78
N ARG A 186 -33.52 -4.19 0.52
CA ARG A 186 -32.19 -3.99 1.11
C ARG A 186 -31.41 -5.31 1.13
N ARG A 187 -30.09 -5.23 0.99
CA ARG A 187 -29.20 -6.38 1.20
C ARG A 187 -28.89 -6.49 2.68
N ASN A 188 -29.04 -7.68 3.25
CA ASN A 188 -28.55 -7.95 4.59
C ASN A 188 -27.04 -8.17 4.52
N LEU A 189 -26.29 -7.62 5.46
CA LEU A 189 -24.89 -7.97 5.62
C LEU A 189 -24.80 -9.42 6.10
N ILE A 190 -24.07 -10.25 5.35
CA ILE A 190 -23.74 -11.62 5.73
C ILE A 190 -22.25 -11.66 5.99
N VAL A 191 -21.85 -12.18 7.15
CA VAL A 191 -20.44 -12.42 7.48
C VAL A 191 -20.27 -13.90 7.73
N PHE A 192 -19.30 -14.51 7.04
CA PHE A 192 -18.95 -15.92 7.18
C PHE A 192 -17.45 -16.01 7.43
N ASP A 193 -17.05 -16.63 8.54
CA ASP A 193 -15.66 -16.74 8.99
C ASP A 193 -14.88 -15.40 8.96
N GLY A 194 -15.56 -14.31 9.35
CA GLY A 194 -14.98 -12.96 9.38
C GLY A 194 -14.92 -12.24 8.02
N VAL A 195 -15.35 -12.89 6.94
CA VAL A 195 -15.39 -12.31 5.59
C VAL A 195 -16.81 -11.87 5.26
N ARG A 196 -16.97 -10.66 4.71
CA ARG A 196 -18.25 -10.18 4.19
C ARG A 196 -18.64 -10.91 2.90
N HIS A 197 -19.86 -11.43 2.87
CA HIS A 197 -20.48 -12.04 1.70
C HIS A 197 -21.66 -11.17 1.23
N GLU A 198 -21.74 -10.97 -0.09
CA GLU A 198 -22.82 -10.23 -0.77
C GLU A 198 -23.85 -11.14 -1.45
#